data_AF-A0A511D9P4-F1
#
_entry.id   AF-A0A511D9P4-F1
#
_cell.length_a   1.000
_cell.length_b   1.000
_cell.length_c   1.000
_cell.angle_alpha   90.00
_cell.angle_beta   90.00
_cell.angle_gamma   90.00
#
_symmetry.space_group_name_H-M   'P 1'
#
loop_
_entity.id
_entity.type
_entity.pdbx_description
1 polymer ?
#
loop_
_entity_poly.entity_id
_entity_poly.type
_entity_poly.pdbx_seq_one_letter_code
_entity_poly.pdbx_strand_id
1 'polypeptide(L)'
;MSSPENMRAAVADYVTALHRAYLAQADTFAPAVRGAMPLLAGGRPVTVAAVGVRNLHLLATRESLGPLRGQEVEVPGSLDGLTWTLRFYDPVVVPSLGTLEENDGPAYDGVKAALGVGTVVYHVVAQPGSGLTPHHAGHVGSGLASGHSAAARDFETIRSRVRGREHLVDELAGAATAGLPHAQALLARAISPHNAGVAEAADCLDPDAIRKALLASVGGRSEWRPTS
;
A
#
# COMPACT_ATOMS: atom_id res chain seq x y z
N MET A 1 3.62 33.23 -3.37
CA MET A 1 3.27 32.07 -2.53
C MET A 1 2.04 31.43 -3.16
N SER A 2 2.01 30.11 -3.36
CA SER A 2 0.78 29.43 -3.80
C SER A 2 -0.28 29.55 -2.69
N SER A 3 -1.55 29.78 -3.06
CA SER A 3 -2.63 29.71 -2.08
C SER A 3 -2.79 28.25 -1.59
N PRO A 4 -3.32 28.02 -0.37
CA PRO A 4 -3.65 26.67 0.09
C PRO A 4 -4.59 25.92 -0.87
N GLU A 5 -5.47 26.64 -1.54
CA GLU A 5 -6.37 26.09 -2.57
C GLU A 5 -5.62 25.55 -3.78
N ASN A 6 -4.62 26.29 -4.27
CA ASN A 6 -3.77 25.84 -5.38
C ASN A 6 -2.96 24.59 -4.99
N MET A 7 -2.50 24.51 -3.74
CA MET A 7 -1.80 23.34 -3.23
C MET A 7 -2.73 22.12 -3.18
N ARG A 8 -3.97 22.30 -2.67
CA ARG A 8 -4.98 21.23 -2.65
C ARG A 8 -5.33 20.75 -4.05
N ALA A 9 -5.52 21.66 -5.01
CA ALA A 9 -5.75 21.32 -6.41
C ALA A 9 -4.59 20.50 -6.99
N ALA A 10 -3.34 20.93 -6.77
CA ALA A 10 -2.16 20.19 -7.24
C ALA A 10 -2.07 18.77 -6.64
N VAL A 11 -2.41 18.60 -5.37
CA VAL A 11 -2.47 17.27 -4.74
C VAL A 11 -3.61 16.43 -5.31
N ALA A 12 -4.79 17.01 -5.54
CA ALA A 12 -5.91 16.31 -6.16
C ALA A 12 -5.59 15.83 -7.58
N ASP A 13 -4.93 16.66 -8.38
CA ASP A 13 -4.45 16.31 -9.72
C ASP A 13 -3.40 15.21 -9.66
N TYR A 14 -2.48 15.28 -8.69
CA TYR A 14 -1.47 14.25 -8.46
C TYR A 14 -2.09 12.89 -8.11
N VAL A 15 -3.04 12.86 -7.16
CA VAL A 15 -3.76 11.63 -6.77
C VAL A 15 -4.53 11.05 -7.95
N THR A 16 -5.21 11.91 -8.72
CA THR A 16 -5.93 11.51 -9.93
C THR A 16 -4.99 10.89 -10.97
N ALA A 17 -3.83 11.50 -11.21
CA ALA A 17 -2.83 10.98 -12.14
C ALA A 17 -2.21 9.65 -11.67
N LEU A 18 -1.97 9.51 -10.36
CA LEU A 18 -1.49 8.28 -9.74
C LEU A 18 -2.50 7.14 -9.94
N HIS A 19 -3.77 7.37 -9.61
CA HIS A 19 -4.84 6.38 -9.78
C HIS A 19 -5.06 6.03 -11.26
N ARG A 20 -4.99 7.01 -12.17
CA ARG A 20 -5.07 6.76 -13.62
C ARG A 20 -3.95 5.84 -14.10
N ALA A 21 -2.72 6.09 -13.69
CA ALA A 21 -1.58 5.24 -14.05
C ALA A 21 -1.70 3.85 -13.41
N TYR A 22 -2.19 3.77 -12.17
CA TYR A 22 -2.46 2.49 -11.51
C TYR A 22 -3.46 1.65 -12.31
N LEU A 23 -4.59 2.24 -12.73
CA LEU A 23 -5.62 1.56 -13.51
C LEU A 23 -5.10 1.12 -14.89
N ALA A 24 -4.41 2.01 -15.60
CA ALA A 24 -3.83 1.70 -16.91
C ALA A 24 -2.82 0.55 -16.82
N GLN A 25 -1.98 0.52 -15.78
CA GLN A 25 -1.06 -0.59 -15.54
C GLN A 25 -1.81 -1.86 -15.15
N ALA A 26 -2.83 -1.76 -14.31
CA ALA A 26 -3.65 -2.91 -13.90
C ALA A 26 -4.30 -3.60 -15.09
N ASP A 27 -4.76 -2.85 -16.10
CA ASP A 27 -5.39 -3.37 -17.31
C ASP A 27 -4.49 -4.28 -18.16
N THR A 28 -3.18 -4.22 -17.97
CA THR A 28 -2.24 -5.14 -18.61
C THR A 28 -2.20 -6.53 -17.96
N PHE A 29 -2.84 -6.71 -16.80
CA PHE A 29 -2.82 -7.96 -16.03
C PHE A 29 -4.08 -8.82 -16.22
N ALA A 30 -3.92 -10.13 -16.01
CA ALA A 30 -5.02 -11.08 -16.09
C ALA A 30 -6.16 -10.74 -15.10
N PRO A 31 -7.45 -10.97 -15.44
CA PRO A 31 -8.58 -10.61 -14.60
C PRO A 31 -8.52 -11.11 -13.15
N ALA A 32 -8.06 -12.35 -12.94
CA ALA A 32 -7.90 -12.92 -11.60
C ALA A 32 -6.88 -12.14 -10.75
N VAL A 33 -5.77 -11.70 -11.35
CA VAL A 33 -4.76 -10.87 -10.66
C VAL A 33 -5.33 -9.49 -10.37
N ARG A 34 -6.02 -8.87 -11.34
CA ARG A 34 -6.69 -7.57 -11.14
C ARG A 34 -7.70 -7.60 -10.00
N GLY A 35 -8.51 -8.67 -9.92
CA GLY A 35 -9.49 -8.84 -8.85
C GLY A 35 -8.88 -8.95 -7.44
N ALA A 36 -7.61 -9.36 -7.35
CA ALA A 36 -6.86 -9.43 -6.10
C ALA A 36 -6.05 -8.17 -5.79
N MET A 37 -5.95 -7.20 -6.72
CA MET A 37 -5.16 -5.99 -6.51
C MET A 37 -5.84 -5.07 -5.48
N PRO A 38 -5.17 -4.66 -4.39
CA PRO A 38 -5.80 -3.97 -3.26
C PRO A 38 -6.57 -2.72 -3.60
N LEU A 39 -6.24 -1.93 -4.62
CA LEU A 39 -7.00 -0.72 -4.95
C LEU A 39 -8.33 -1.05 -5.68
N LEU A 40 -8.39 -2.19 -6.37
CA LEU A 40 -9.55 -2.64 -7.16
C LEU A 40 -10.41 -3.64 -6.38
N ALA A 41 -9.80 -4.38 -5.46
CA ALA A 41 -10.47 -5.33 -4.60
C ALA A 41 -11.34 -4.62 -3.56
N GLY A 42 -12.62 -5.01 -3.41
CA GLY A 42 -13.42 -4.66 -2.23
C GLY A 42 -14.53 -3.63 -2.41
N GLY A 43 -14.76 -3.10 -3.62
CA GLY A 43 -15.98 -2.36 -4.05
C GLY A 43 -16.36 -1.08 -3.29
N ARG A 44 -15.80 -0.84 -2.10
CA ARG A 44 -16.01 0.37 -1.29
C ARG A 44 -15.05 1.46 -1.77
N PRO A 45 -15.51 2.72 -1.81
CA PRO A 45 -14.64 3.86 -2.05
C PRO A 45 -13.46 3.89 -1.08
N VAL A 46 -12.29 4.32 -1.55
CA VAL A 46 -11.13 4.53 -0.68
C VAL A 46 -11.09 5.97 -0.20
N THR A 47 -10.58 6.20 1.00
CA THR A 47 -10.23 7.55 1.47
C THR A 47 -8.74 7.75 1.32
N VAL A 48 -8.33 8.81 0.63
CA VAL A 48 -6.93 9.23 0.53
C VAL A 48 -6.71 10.38 1.51
N ALA A 49 -5.85 10.19 2.49
CA ALA A 49 -5.38 11.24 3.36
C ALA A 49 -4.11 11.87 2.76
N ALA A 50 -4.18 13.16 2.45
CA ALA A 50 -3.03 14.00 2.14
C ALA A 50 -2.57 14.71 3.42
N VAL A 51 -1.45 14.25 3.96
CA VAL A 51 -0.94 14.69 5.26
C VAL A 51 0.33 15.50 5.05
N GLY A 52 0.25 16.80 5.34
CA GLY A 52 1.39 17.71 5.32
C GLY A 52 2.09 17.72 6.68
N VAL A 53 3.28 17.14 6.73
CA VAL A 53 4.25 17.31 7.83
C VAL A 53 5.51 17.94 7.24
N ARG A 54 6.71 17.44 7.54
CA ARG A 54 7.90 17.84 6.78
C ARG A 54 7.82 17.30 5.35
N ASN A 55 7.38 16.07 5.17
CA ASN A 55 7.03 15.49 3.89
C ASN A 55 5.52 15.57 3.62
N LEU A 56 5.12 15.38 2.36
CA LEU A 56 3.73 15.12 2.02
C LEU A 56 3.49 13.61 1.95
N HIS A 57 2.65 13.09 2.84
CA HIS A 57 2.20 11.71 2.78
C HIS A 57 0.87 11.62 2.05
N LEU A 58 0.76 10.66 1.14
CA LEU A 58 -0.49 10.26 0.52
C LEU A 58 -0.77 8.82 0.93
N LEU A 59 -1.78 8.66 1.77
CA LEU A 59 -2.15 7.39 2.36
C LEU A 59 -3.58 7.05 1.94
N ALA A 60 -3.77 5.94 1.23
CA ALA A 60 -5.10 5.44 0.92
C ALA A 60 -5.50 4.38 1.95
N THR A 61 -6.72 4.46 2.46
CA THR A 61 -7.29 3.47 3.38
C THR A 61 -8.76 3.22 3.05
N ARG A 62 -9.28 2.10 3.55
CA ARG A 62 -10.72 1.78 3.57
C ARG A 62 -11.34 1.97 4.95
N GLU A 63 -10.52 2.29 5.94
CA GLU A 63 -11.01 2.65 7.27
C GLU A 63 -11.74 3.99 7.21
N SER A 64 -12.77 4.10 8.04
CA SER A 64 -13.47 5.38 8.20
C SER A 64 -12.60 6.33 9.02
N LEU A 65 -12.31 7.51 8.47
CA LEU A 65 -11.69 8.61 9.22
C LEU A 65 -12.71 9.40 10.07
N GLY A 66 -13.94 8.89 10.19
CA GLY A 66 -15.04 9.59 10.86
C GLY A 66 -15.56 10.80 10.07
N PRO A 67 -16.52 11.56 10.64
CA PRO A 67 -17.01 12.79 10.00
C PRO A 67 -15.93 13.88 9.93
N LEU A 68 -16.09 14.84 9.02
CA LEU A 68 -15.24 16.04 8.96
C LEU A 68 -15.31 16.83 10.27
N ARG A 69 -14.17 17.34 10.74
CA ARG A 69 -14.07 18.18 11.93
C ARG A 69 -13.31 19.47 11.62
N GLY A 70 -13.72 20.57 12.25
CA GLY A 70 -12.98 21.83 12.21
C GLY A 70 -12.72 22.34 10.79
N GLN A 71 -11.44 22.46 10.42
CA GLN A 71 -10.98 22.98 9.12
C GLN A 71 -10.70 21.87 8.09
N GLU A 72 -11.14 20.64 8.35
CA GLU A 72 -10.98 19.55 7.39
C GLU A 72 -11.69 19.86 6.07
N VAL A 73 -10.98 19.60 4.97
CA VAL A 73 -11.50 19.72 3.61
C VAL A 73 -11.50 18.34 2.97
N GLU A 74 -12.58 18.01 2.30
CA GLU A 74 -12.66 16.84 1.43
C GLU A 74 -12.89 17.23 -0.04
N VAL A 75 -12.33 16.44 -0.94
CA VAL A 75 -12.48 16.57 -2.39
C VAL A 75 -12.83 15.19 -2.93
N PRO A 76 -14.02 15.00 -3.52
CA PRO A 76 -14.36 13.74 -4.17
C PRO A 76 -13.53 13.55 -5.44
N GLY A 77 -13.20 12.31 -5.76
CA GLY A 77 -12.53 11.94 -6.99
C GLY A 77 -13.06 10.62 -7.54
N SER A 78 -13.00 10.48 -8.85
CA SER A 78 -13.45 9.28 -9.54
C SER A 78 -12.74 9.09 -10.88
N LEU A 79 -12.50 7.84 -11.21
CA LEU A 79 -12.16 7.33 -12.54
C LEU A 79 -13.07 6.13 -12.81
N ASP A 80 -13.09 5.65 -14.05
CA ASP A 80 -13.83 4.43 -14.34
C ASP A 80 -13.30 3.27 -13.47
N GLY A 81 -14.21 2.58 -12.79
CA GLY A 81 -13.88 1.50 -11.86
C GLY A 81 -13.26 1.89 -10.52
N LEU A 82 -13.05 3.18 -10.21
CA LEU A 82 -12.47 3.62 -8.93
C LEU A 82 -13.05 4.96 -8.44
N THR A 83 -13.54 4.97 -7.20
CA THR A 83 -14.00 6.18 -6.52
C THR A 83 -13.23 6.40 -5.23
N TRP A 84 -12.98 7.65 -4.89
CA TRP A 84 -12.30 8.01 -3.65
C TRP A 84 -12.73 9.37 -3.10
N THR A 85 -12.41 9.58 -1.84
CA THR A 85 -12.47 10.89 -1.19
C THR A 85 -11.07 11.28 -0.76
N LEU A 86 -10.59 12.45 -1.18
CA LEU A 86 -9.32 13.02 -0.74
C LEU A 86 -9.56 13.97 0.45
N ARG A 87 -8.91 13.74 1.58
CA ARG A 87 -8.97 14.59 2.78
C ARG A 87 -7.60 15.15 3.11
N PHE A 88 -7.56 16.40 3.58
CA PHE A 88 -6.33 17.12 3.87
C PHE A 88 -6.11 17.26 5.37
N TYR A 89 -4.90 16.94 5.81
CA TYR A 89 -4.48 17.00 7.20
C TYR A 89 -3.12 17.70 7.32
N ASP A 90 -2.98 18.49 8.37
CA ASP A 90 -1.73 19.13 8.78
C ASP A 90 -1.77 19.33 10.31
N PRO A 91 -0.71 19.86 10.95
CA PRO A 91 -0.72 20.10 12.40
C PRO A 91 -1.79 21.09 12.90
N VAL A 92 -2.42 21.89 12.03
CA VAL A 92 -3.55 22.75 12.42
C VAL A 92 -4.81 21.92 12.57
N VAL A 93 -5.01 20.93 11.68
CA VAL A 93 -6.15 20.01 11.70
C VAL A 93 -5.96 18.90 12.75
N VAL A 94 -4.77 18.29 12.80
CA VAL A 94 -4.42 17.20 13.72
C VAL A 94 -3.12 17.56 14.44
N PRO A 95 -3.17 18.18 15.63
CA PRO A 95 -1.99 18.71 16.32
C PRO A 95 -0.86 17.71 16.59
N SER A 96 -1.18 16.43 16.80
CA SER A 96 -0.17 15.37 17.00
C SER A 96 0.71 15.13 15.76
N LEU A 97 0.31 15.58 14.57
CA LEU A 97 1.19 15.56 13.40
C LEU A 97 2.39 16.50 13.57
N GLY A 98 2.24 17.58 14.35
CA GLY A 98 3.31 18.55 14.61
C GLY A 98 4.45 18.02 15.49
N THR A 99 4.29 16.83 16.08
CA THR A 99 5.32 16.19 16.91
C THR A 99 6.10 15.09 16.17
N LEU A 100 5.81 14.88 14.89
CA LEU A 100 6.48 13.85 14.10
C LEU A 100 7.84 14.36 13.62
N GLU A 101 8.90 13.60 13.95
CA GLU A 101 10.26 13.86 13.50
C GLU A 101 10.52 13.12 12.18
N GLU A 102 10.99 13.86 11.18
CA GLU A 102 11.27 13.32 9.83
C GLU A 102 12.65 13.72 9.31
N ASN A 103 13.62 13.87 10.21
CA ASN A 103 14.99 14.24 9.85
C ASN A 103 15.72 13.11 9.10
N ASP A 104 15.49 11.86 9.52
CA ASP A 104 16.17 10.67 9.00
C ASP A 104 15.35 9.91 7.95
N GLY A 105 14.10 10.33 7.72
CA GLY A 105 13.19 9.72 6.76
C GLY A 105 11.72 9.99 7.09
N PRO A 106 10.78 9.54 6.24
CA PRO A 106 9.36 9.76 6.49
C PRO A 106 8.82 8.95 7.67
N ALA A 107 7.96 9.56 8.49
CA ALA A 107 7.39 8.96 9.70
C ALA A 107 6.12 8.14 9.40
N TYR A 108 6.24 7.06 8.61
CA TYR A 108 5.10 6.24 8.14
C TYR A 108 4.14 5.81 9.27
N ASP A 109 4.68 5.19 10.32
CA ASP A 109 3.87 4.69 11.44
C ASP A 109 3.31 5.82 12.31
N GLY A 110 4.07 6.91 12.47
CA GLY A 110 3.63 8.09 13.20
C GLY A 110 2.42 8.76 12.54
N VAL A 111 2.42 8.88 11.21
CA VAL A 111 1.27 9.43 10.45
C VAL A 111 0.04 8.53 10.58
N LYS A 112 0.20 7.20 10.44
CA LYS A 112 -0.91 6.24 10.65
C LYS A 112 -1.50 6.37 12.05
N ALA A 113 -0.64 6.39 13.08
CA ALA A 113 -1.05 6.51 14.47
C ALA A 113 -1.79 7.84 14.74
N ALA A 114 -1.29 8.96 14.19
CA ALA A 114 -1.92 10.26 14.34
C ALA A 114 -3.31 10.34 13.69
N LEU A 115 -3.53 9.63 12.57
CA LEU A 115 -4.84 9.53 11.93
C LEU A 115 -5.74 8.44 12.52
N GLY A 116 -5.22 7.60 13.42
CA GLY A 116 -5.95 6.45 13.96
C GLY A 116 -6.25 5.36 12.92
N VAL A 117 -5.39 5.23 11.90
CA VAL A 117 -5.54 4.26 10.81
C VAL A 117 -4.62 3.06 11.06
N GLY A 118 -5.18 1.84 11.03
CA GLY A 118 -4.40 0.61 11.17
C GLY A 118 -3.83 0.08 9.86
N THR A 119 -4.58 0.25 8.77
CA THR A 119 -4.43 -0.45 7.49
C THR A 119 -4.47 0.52 6.33
N VAL A 120 -3.62 0.26 5.33
CA VAL A 120 -3.47 1.13 4.17
C VAL A 120 -3.47 0.29 2.90
N VAL A 121 -4.10 0.82 1.86
CA VAL A 121 -4.00 0.29 0.49
C VAL A 121 -2.67 0.69 -0.12
N TYR A 122 -2.21 1.93 0.15
CA TYR A 122 -0.86 2.38 -0.14
C TYR A 122 -0.50 3.54 0.78
N HIS A 123 0.80 3.75 0.99
CA HIS A 123 1.34 4.93 1.66
C HIS A 123 2.57 5.39 0.88
N VAL A 124 2.44 6.49 0.14
CA VAL A 124 3.52 7.06 -0.65
C VAL A 124 3.87 8.44 -0.12
N VAL A 125 5.13 8.83 -0.30
CA VAL A 125 5.67 10.08 0.25
C VAL A 125 6.27 10.91 -0.87
N ALA A 126 5.84 12.16 -0.99
CA ALA A 126 6.47 13.17 -1.81
C ALA A 126 7.36 14.03 -0.91
N GLN A 127 8.68 13.94 -1.12
CA GLN A 127 9.65 14.72 -0.37
C GLN A 127 9.58 16.22 -0.74
N PRO A 128 9.99 17.13 0.17
CA PRO A 128 10.18 18.54 -0.16
C PRO A 128 10.99 18.74 -1.44
N GLY A 129 10.48 19.56 -2.34
CA GLY A 129 11.14 19.82 -3.63
C GLY A 129 10.86 18.77 -4.72
N SER A 130 10.25 17.62 -4.39
CA SER A 130 9.69 16.74 -5.41
C SER A 130 8.46 17.41 -6.02
N GLY A 131 8.48 17.64 -7.33
CA GLY A 131 7.34 18.27 -8.00
C GLY A 131 6.11 17.37 -7.97
N LEU A 132 4.96 17.91 -7.57
CA LEU A 132 3.65 17.24 -7.71
C LEU A 132 3.19 17.29 -9.17
N THR A 133 3.92 16.59 -10.03
CA THR A 133 3.64 16.55 -11.47
C THR A 133 2.88 15.27 -11.83
N PRO A 134 2.03 15.31 -12.88
CA PRO A 134 1.41 14.11 -13.42
C PRO A 134 2.43 13.05 -13.86
N HIS A 135 3.62 13.46 -14.30
CA HIS A 135 4.69 12.54 -14.68
C HIS A 135 5.19 11.71 -13.49
N HIS A 136 5.49 12.37 -12.37
CA HIS A 136 5.91 11.67 -11.15
C HIS A 136 4.80 10.78 -10.59
N ALA A 137 3.56 11.28 -10.58
CA ALA A 137 2.40 10.48 -10.19
C ALA A 137 2.25 9.21 -11.05
N GLY A 138 2.55 9.33 -12.35
CA GLY A 138 2.53 8.21 -13.29
C GLY A 138 3.48 7.07 -12.93
N HIS A 139 4.73 7.39 -12.57
CA HIS A 139 5.72 6.40 -12.11
C HIS A 139 5.29 5.73 -10.81
N VAL A 140 4.82 6.53 -9.84
CA VAL A 140 4.34 6.01 -8.55
C VAL A 140 3.14 5.09 -8.74
N GLY A 141 2.14 5.51 -9.52
CA GLY A 141 0.94 4.70 -9.80
C GLY A 141 1.25 3.38 -10.49
N SER A 142 2.11 3.40 -11.51
CA SER A 142 2.53 2.19 -12.24
C SER A 142 3.37 1.25 -11.37
N GLY A 143 4.24 1.81 -10.51
CA GLY A 143 5.02 1.06 -9.53
C GLY A 143 4.13 0.37 -8.49
N LEU A 144 3.15 1.09 -7.93
CA LEU A 144 2.16 0.53 -7.00
C LEU A 144 1.37 -0.60 -7.64
N ALA A 145 0.87 -0.44 -8.87
CA ALA A 145 0.14 -1.48 -9.57
C ALA A 145 1.01 -2.72 -9.80
N SER A 146 2.28 -2.52 -10.19
CA SER A 146 3.23 -3.61 -10.39
C SER A 146 3.51 -4.36 -9.08
N GLY A 147 3.74 -3.65 -7.97
CA GLY A 147 3.94 -4.25 -6.65
C GLY A 147 2.72 -5.03 -6.16
N HIS A 148 1.52 -4.46 -6.29
CA HIS A 148 0.26 -5.13 -5.94
C HIS A 148 0.04 -6.40 -6.78
N SER A 149 0.34 -6.35 -8.09
CA SER A 149 0.23 -7.54 -8.96
C SER A 149 1.26 -8.62 -8.61
N ALA A 150 2.47 -8.23 -8.22
CA ALA A 150 3.51 -9.16 -7.81
C ALA A 150 3.11 -9.88 -6.53
N ALA A 151 2.64 -9.16 -5.51
CA ALA A 151 2.14 -9.76 -4.28
C ALA A 151 1.00 -10.76 -4.54
N ALA A 152 0.01 -10.40 -5.37
CA ALA A 152 -1.09 -11.30 -5.73
C ALA A 152 -0.60 -12.59 -6.41
N ARG A 153 0.36 -12.49 -7.34
CA ARG A 153 0.95 -13.64 -8.02
C ARG A 153 1.82 -14.50 -7.09
N ASP A 154 2.54 -13.87 -6.17
CA ASP A 154 3.36 -14.56 -5.18
C ASP A 154 2.47 -15.41 -4.27
N PHE A 155 1.36 -14.87 -3.77
CA PHE A 155 0.42 -15.62 -2.93
C PHE A 155 -0.19 -16.81 -3.68
N GLU A 156 -0.62 -16.63 -4.93
CA GLU A 156 -1.13 -17.74 -5.75
C GLU A 156 -0.04 -18.80 -6.00
N THR A 157 1.20 -18.36 -6.24
CA THR A 157 2.34 -19.27 -6.42
C THR A 157 2.62 -20.07 -5.15
N ILE A 158 2.65 -19.41 -3.99
CA ILE A 158 2.83 -20.07 -2.69
C ILE A 158 1.71 -21.07 -2.46
N ARG A 159 0.45 -20.64 -2.63
CA ARG A 159 -0.75 -21.45 -2.46
C ARG A 159 -0.70 -22.74 -3.28
N SER A 160 -0.33 -22.65 -4.56
CA SER A 160 -0.22 -23.83 -5.45
C SER A 160 0.87 -24.83 -5.05
N ARG A 161 1.83 -24.43 -4.20
CA ARG A 161 3.02 -25.22 -3.83
C ARG A 161 2.97 -25.77 -2.41
N VAL A 162 2.07 -25.30 -1.56
CA VAL A 162 1.94 -25.75 -0.16
C VAL A 162 0.73 -26.64 0.06
N ARG A 163 0.73 -27.81 -0.57
CA ARG A 163 -0.38 -28.78 -0.51
C ARG A 163 -0.79 -29.09 0.94
N GLY A 164 -2.08 -29.00 1.23
CA GLY A 164 -2.67 -29.23 2.55
C GLY A 164 -2.58 -28.04 3.52
N ARG A 165 -1.98 -26.92 3.10
CA ARG A 165 -1.82 -25.69 3.89
C ARG A 165 -2.30 -24.45 3.13
N GLU A 166 -3.11 -24.63 2.09
CA GLU A 166 -3.64 -23.58 1.24
C GLU A 166 -4.41 -22.54 2.06
N HIS A 167 -5.21 -22.99 3.03
CA HIS A 167 -5.95 -22.12 3.94
C HIS A 167 -5.04 -21.14 4.72
N LEU A 168 -3.82 -21.55 5.10
CA LEU A 168 -2.86 -20.66 5.78
C LEU A 168 -2.35 -19.57 4.83
N VAL A 169 -2.25 -19.86 3.54
CA VAL A 169 -1.87 -18.87 2.52
C VAL A 169 -3.02 -17.90 2.26
N ASP A 170 -4.25 -18.39 2.24
CA ASP A 170 -5.44 -17.55 2.11
C ASP A 170 -5.54 -16.58 3.32
N GLU A 171 -5.31 -17.06 4.54
CA GLU A 171 -5.20 -16.23 5.74
C GLU A 171 -4.01 -15.26 5.67
N LEU A 172 -2.86 -15.70 5.14
CA LEU A 172 -1.68 -14.84 4.99
C LEU A 172 -1.94 -13.68 4.03
N ALA A 173 -2.61 -13.95 2.90
CA ALA A 173 -3.01 -12.92 1.94
C ALA A 173 -4.02 -11.93 2.56
N GLY A 174 -4.95 -12.44 3.38
CA GLY A 174 -5.85 -11.62 4.20
C GLY A 174 -5.10 -10.72 5.18
N ALA A 175 -4.16 -11.29 5.95
CA ALA A 175 -3.32 -10.56 6.90
C ALA A 175 -2.43 -9.50 6.22
N ALA A 176 -1.91 -9.79 5.02
CA ALA A 176 -1.17 -8.82 4.22
C ALA A 176 -2.06 -7.65 3.77
N THR A 177 -3.26 -7.95 3.28
CA THR A 177 -4.25 -6.93 2.90
C THR A 177 -4.68 -6.08 4.09
N ALA A 178 -4.80 -6.69 5.27
CA ALA A 178 -5.14 -6.04 6.52
C ALA A 178 -3.95 -5.38 7.22
N GLY A 179 -2.74 -5.36 6.64
CA GLY A 179 -1.58 -4.72 7.25
C GLY A 179 -1.19 -5.28 8.62
N LEU A 180 -1.34 -6.60 8.84
CA LEU A 180 -1.07 -7.27 10.11
C LEU A 180 0.28 -8.00 10.09
N PRO A 181 1.43 -7.32 10.27
CA PRO A 181 2.75 -7.91 10.08
C PRO A 181 3.03 -9.08 11.05
N HIS A 182 2.56 -8.99 12.30
CA HIS A 182 2.69 -10.08 13.25
C HIS A 182 1.90 -11.33 12.83
N ALA A 183 0.69 -11.16 12.30
CA ALA A 183 -0.10 -12.28 11.79
C ALA A 183 0.59 -12.90 10.57
N GLN A 184 1.13 -12.07 9.67
CA GLN A 184 1.92 -12.55 8.52
C GLN A 184 3.14 -13.37 8.95
N ALA A 185 3.87 -12.91 9.96
CA ALA A 185 5.04 -13.61 10.51
C ALA A 185 4.66 -14.99 11.09
N LEU A 186 3.58 -15.05 11.89
CA LEU A 186 3.09 -16.30 12.48
C LEU A 186 2.59 -17.29 11.40
N LEU A 187 1.82 -16.80 10.43
CA LEU A 187 1.30 -17.61 9.32
C LEU A 187 2.43 -18.12 8.43
N ALA A 188 3.43 -17.29 8.11
CA ALA A 188 4.60 -17.71 7.34
C ALA A 188 5.38 -18.82 8.04
N ARG A 189 5.60 -18.71 9.36
CA ARG A 189 6.21 -19.78 10.18
C ARG A 189 5.35 -21.05 10.19
N ALA A 190 4.02 -20.94 10.21
CA ALA A 190 3.14 -22.12 10.11
C ALA A 190 3.19 -22.79 8.72
N ILE A 191 3.35 -22.00 7.66
CA ILE A 191 3.46 -22.49 6.27
C ILE A 191 4.84 -23.12 6.01
N SER A 192 5.92 -22.66 6.64
CA SER A 192 7.27 -23.20 6.46
C SER A 192 8.01 -23.33 7.80
N PRO A 193 7.60 -24.26 8.70
CA PRO A 193 8.05 -24.29 10.10
C PRO A 193 9.54 -24.63 10.31
N HIS A 194 10.18 -25.24 9.32
CA HIS A 194 11.59 -25.66 9.40
C HIS A 194 12.52 -24.84 8.51
N ASN A 195 12.03 -23.76 7.89
CA ASN A 195 12.85 -22.93 7.03
C ASN A 195 13.47 -21.75 7.81
N ALA A 196 14.79 -21.77 7.97
CA ALA A 196 15.52 -20.72 8.69
C ALA A 196 15.35 -19.33 8.07
N GLY A 197 15.33 -19.21 6.75
CA GLY A 197 15.15 -17.93 6.06
C GLY A 197 13.75 -17.32 6.28
N VAL A 198 12.71 -18.16 6.38
CA VAL A 198 11.37 -17.70 6.76
C VAL A 198 11.31 -17.27 8.22
N ALA A 199 11.98 -17.99 9.11
CA ALA A 199 12.06 -17.60 10.52
C ALA A 199 12.77 -16.24 10.70
N GLU A 200 13.91 -16.05 10.04
CA GLU A 200 14.66 -14.79 10.07
C GLU A 200 13.84 -13.63 9.50
N ALA A 201 13.20 -13.82 8.34
CA ALA A 201 12.33 -12.80 7.75
C ALA A 201 11.10 -12.49 8.63
N ALA A 202 10.58 -13.48 9.36
CA ALA A 202 9.47 -13.26 10.28
C ALA A 202 9.85 -12.37 11.48
N ASP A 203 11.13 -12.30 11.86
CA ASP A 203 11.59 -11.49 12.98
C ASP A 203 11.72 -10.00 12.65
N CYS A 204 11.92 -9.64 11.38
CA CYS A 204 12.00 -8.23 10.97
C CYS A 204 10.62 -7.58 10.78
N LEU A 205 9.54 -8.37 10.75
CA LEU A 205 8.15 -7.91 10.58
C LEU A 205 7.90 -7.10 9.28
N ASP A 206 8.80 -7.21 8.30
CA ASP A 206 8.61 -6.63 6.97
C ASP A 206 7.75 -7.58 6.09
N PRO A 207 6.52 -7.17 5.71
CA PRO A 207 5.65 -7.97 4.83
C PRO A 207 6.31 -8.43 3.53
N ASP A 208 7.16 -7.59 2.94
CA ASP A 208 7.83 -7.90 1.67
C ASP A 208 8.93 -8.94 1.86
N ALA A 209 9.75 -8.81 2.92
CA ALA A 209 10.75 -9.80 3.29
C ALA A 209 10.10 -11.16 3.60
N ILE A 210 9.03 -11.17 4.40
CA ILE A 210 8.29 -12.39 4.76
C ILE A 210 7.76 -13.09 3.51
N ARG A 211 7.08 -12.34 2.61
CA ARG A 211 6.54 -12.90 1.36
C ARG A 211 7.64 -13.48 0.46
N LYS A 212 8.74 -12.75 0.27
CA LYS A 212 9.87 -13.20 -0.56
C LYS A 212 10.54 -14.44 0.00
N ALA A 213 10.81 -14.47 1.31
CA ALA A 213 11.40 -15.63 1.98
C ALA A 213 10.48 -16.86 1.88
N LEU A 214 9.17 -16.67 2.07
CA LEU A 214 8.21 -17.75 1.95
C LEU A 214 8.14 -18.28 0.52
N LEU A 215 8.06 -17.40 -0.48
CA LEU A 215 8.08 -17.78 -1.90
C LEU A 215 9.35 -18.57 -2.25
N ALA A 216 10.51 -18.14 -1.77
CA ALA A 216 11.77 -18.86 -1.96
C ALA A 216 11.72 -20.26 -1.31
N SER A 217 11.20 -20.36 -0.09
CA SER A 217 11.14 -21.62 0.68
C SER A 217 10.31 -22.71 0.01
N VAL A 218 9.29 -22.33 -0.75
CA VAL A 218 8.39 -23.26 -1.46
C VAL A 218 8.87 -23.57 -2.88
N GLY A 219 10.15 -23.32 -3.17
CA GLY A 219 10.77 -23.58 -4.46
C GLY A 219 10.62 -22.42 -5.45
N GLY A 220 10.77 -21.17 -4.98
CA GLY A 220 10.77 -19.95 -5.81
C GLY A 220 11.50 -20.18 -7.14
N ARG A 221 10.91 -19.71 -8.26
CA ARG A 221 11.28 -20.05 -9.66
C ARG A 221 12.72 -20.58 -9.78
N SER A 222 12.88 -21.90 -9.80
CA SER A 222 14.07 -22.51 -10.38
C SER A 222 13.91 -22.26 -11.87
N GLU A 223 14.62 -21.28 -12.41
CA GLU A 223 14.80 -21.20 -13.85
C GLU A 223 15.30 -22.56 -14.31
N TRP A 224 14.50 -23.23 -15.14
CA TRP A 224 14.90 -24.48 -15.76
C TRP A 224 16.26 -24.26 -16.44
N ARG A 225 17.28 -25.01 -16.03
CA ARG A 225 18.57 -25.05 -16.70
C ARG A 225 18.59 -26.30 -17.58
N PRO A 226 18.82 -26.19 -18.91
CA PRO A 226 19.04 -27.36 -19.73
C PRO A 226 20.29 -28.11 -19.23
N THR A 227 20.22 -29.44 -19.24
CA THR A 227 21.38 -30.30 -19.04
C THR A 227 22.34 -30.13 -20.22
N SER A 228 23.59 -29.74 -19.91
CA SER A 228 24.71 -29.71 -20.86
C SER A 228 24.97 -31.08 -21.49
#